data_AF-A0A419HBW3-F1
#
_entry.id   AF-A0A419HBW3-F1
#
_cell.length_a   1.000
_cell.length_b   1.000
_cell.length_c   1.000
_cell.angle_alpha   90.00
_cell.angle_beta   90.00
_cell.angle_gamma   90.00
#
_symmetry.space_group_name_H-M   'P 1'
#
loop_
_entity.id
_entity.type
_entity.pdbx_description
1 polymer ?
#
loop_
_entity_poly.entity_id
_entity_poly.type
_entity_poly.pdbx_seq_one_letter_code
_entity_poly.pdbx_strand_id
1 'polypeptide(L)'
;MPLSLPSPATAITGQDVTAAFWNAQVRDAITFLLNPPIFNGTANSVQTIANNTVTALALNVNVIDSYAGHSTSTNNTKYFAQVAGWYLCTGTVSFSPNGTGDRSVRLVKNGTSVTGSGAFIPPTTGGSNTTLTTPAMEVFLNVGDFIEVHGYQSCGGPLNTNSDPTHCCSLNLIWKHA
;
A
#
# COMPACT_ATOMS: atom_id res chain seq x y z
N MET A 1 -10.57 -8.20 -14.34
CA MET A 1 -11.35 -8.68 -13.19
C MET A 1 -10.38 -9.39 -12.24
N PRO A 2 -10.49 -9.17 -10.92
CA PRO A 2 -9.62 -9.82 -9.96
C PRO A 2 -9.74 -11.34 -10.07
N LEU A 3 -8.60 -12.04 -10.07
CA LEU A 3 -8.57 -13.51 -10.05
C LEU A 3 -8.81 -13.98 -8.60
N SER A 4 -9.51 -15.09 -8.44
CA SER A 4 -9.65 -15.75 -7.14
C SER A 4 -8.38 -16.50 -6.77
N LEU A 5 -8.16 -16.72 -5.47
CA LEU A 5 -7.15 -17.66 -5.00
C LEU A 5 -7.37 -19.03 -5.66
N PRO A 6 -6.32 -19.66 -6.21
CA PRO A 6 -6.41 -21.03 -6.68
C PRO A 6 -6.76 -21.97 -5.52
N SER A 7 -7.55 -23.01 -5.82
CA SER A 7 -7.89 -24.06 -4.86
C SER A 7 -7.32 -25.39 -5.35
N PRO A 8 -6.06 -25.72 -5.01
CA PRO A 8 -5.45 -26.98 -5.37
C PRO A 8 -6.25 -28.18 -4.86
N ALA A 9 -6.55 -29.12 -5.73
CA ALA A 9 -7.29 -30.34 -5.41
C ALA A 9 -6.32 -31.48 -5.03
N THR A 10 -6.74 -32.33 -4.11
CA THR A 10 -6.04 -33.58 -3.81
C THR A 10 -6.45 -34.63 -4.84
N ALA A 11 -5.53 -35.03 -5.71
CA ALA A 11 -5.79 -36.07 -6.69
C ALA A 11 -6.00 -37.44 -6.01
N ILE A 12 -6.97 -38.20 -6.49
CA ILE A 12 -7.23 -39.58 -6.06
C ILE A 12 -6.92 -40.57 -7.18
N THR A 13 -6.60 -41.82 -6.82
CA THR A 13 -6.35 -42.88 -7.80
C THR A 13 -7.57 -43.13 -8.67
N GLY A 14 -7.36 -43.21 -9.98
CA GLY A 14 -8.43 -43.42 -10.96
C GLY A 14 -9.27 -42.18 -11.28
N GLN A 15 -8.87 -40.99 -10.79
CA GLN A 15 -9.56 -39.75 -11.13
C GLN A 15 -9.32 -39.35 -12.59
N ASP A 16 -10.39 -39.02 -13.30
CA ASP A 16 -10.30 -38.45 -14.63
C ASP A 16 -9.79 -36.99 -14.61
N VAL A 17 -8.88 -36.67 -15.54
CA VAL A 17 -8.47 -35.29 -15.82
C VAL A 17 -9.47 -34.67 -16.79
N THR A 18 -10.59 -34.21 -16.25
CA THR A 18 -11.60 -33.51 -17.03
C THR A 18 -11.09 -32.13 -17.46
N ALA A 19 -11.69 -31.55 -18.51
CA ALA A 19 -11.38 -30.17 -18.91
C ALA A 19 -11.61 -29.17 -17.77
N ALA A 20 -12.64 -29.37 -16.94
CA ALA A 20 -12.91 -28.54 -15.77
C ALA A 20 -11.78 -28.65 -14.73
N PHE A 21 -11.32 -29.86 -14.44
CA PHE A 21 -10.21 -30.09 -13.53
C PHE A 21 -8.91 -29.46 -14.05
N TRP A 22 -8.58 -29.65 -15.33
CA TRP A 22 -7.39 -29.05 -15.94
C TRP A 22 -7.41 -27.52 -15.90
N ASN A 23 -8.56 -26.92 -16.25
CA ASN A 23 -8.73 -25.47 -16.20
C ASN A 23 -8.53 -24.92 -14.78
N ALA A 24 -9.16 -25.52 -13.77
CA ALA A 24 -9.03 -25.07 -12.39
C ALA A 24 -7.63 -25.26 -11.81
N GLN A 25 -7.01 -26.42 -12.06
CA GLN A 25 -5.78 -26.83 -11.36
C GLN A 25 -4.51 -26.37 -12.05
N VAL A 26 -4.53 -26.25 -13.38
CA VAL A 26 -3.36 -25.85 -14.17
C VAL A 26 -3.51 -24.42 -14.65
N ARG A 27 -4.52 -24.15 -15.48
CA ARG A 27 -4.65 -22.84 -16.13
C ARG A 27 -4.88 -21.73 -15.10
N ASP A 28 -5.87 -21.87 -14.22
CA ASP A 28 -6.26 -20.81 -13.30
C ASP A 28 -5.19 -20.59 -12.22
N ALA A 29 -4.58 -21.67 -11.71
CA ALA A 29 -3.45 -21.60 -10.78
C ALA A 29 -2.23 -20.88 -11.38
N ILE A 30 -1.81 -21.25 -12.59
CA ILE A 30 -0.71 -20.59 -13.29
C ILE A 30 -1.07 -19.13 -13.60
N THR A 31 -2.29 -18.86 -14.05
CA THR A 31 -2.74 -17.50 -14.37
C THR A 31 -2.68 -16.59 -13.15
N PHE A 32 -3.09 -17.09 -11.98
CA PHE A 32 -2.95 -16.34 -10.73
C PHE A 32 -1.48 -16.09 -10.36
N LEU A 33 -0.61 -17.11 -10.43
CA LEU A 33 0.81 -16.97 -10.11
C LEU A 33 1.56 -16.01 -11.05
N LEU A 34 1.14 -15.93 -12.31
CA LEU A 34 1.71 -15.00 -13.29
C LEU A 34 1.18 -13.56 -13.13
N ASN A 35 0.06 -13.37 -12.44
CA ASN A 35 -0.57 -12.06 -12.24
C ASN A 35 -1.18 -11.91 -10.84
N PRO A 36 -0.35 -11.95 -9.77
CA PRO A 36 -0.83 -11.72 -8.43
C PRO A 36 -1.23 -10.24 -8.22
N PRO A 37 -2.01 -9.93 -7.18
CA PRO A 37 -2.34 -8.54 -6.84
C PRO A 37 -1.08 -7.70 -6.58
N ILE A 38 -0.96 -6.58 -7.30
CA ILE A 38 0.10 -5.58 -7.14
C ILE A 38 -0.56 -4.21 -7.16
N PHE A 39 -0.10 -3.33 -6.26
CA PHE A 39 -0.51 -1.94 -6.21
C PHE A 39 0.70 -1.02 -6.04
N ASN A 40 0.68 0.10 -6.75
CA ASN A 40 1.54 1.25 -6.55
C ASN A 40 0.70 2.50 -6.82
N GLY A 41 0.36 3.22 -5.74
CA GLY A 41 -0.33 4.50 -5.78
C GLY A 41 0.60 5.63 -5.35
N THR A 42 0.50 6.78 -6.03
CA THR A 42 1.29 7.98 -5.73
C THR A 42 0.43 9.23 -5.65
N ALA A 43 0.98 10.28 -5.04
CA ALA A 43 0.40 11.61 -5.01
C ALA A 43 1.07 12.52 -6.06
N ASN A 44 0.27 13.18 -6.91
CA ASN A 44 0.72 14.29 -7.76
C ASN A 44 0.07 15.64 -7.38
N SER A 45 -0.64 15.65 -6.26
CA SER A 45 -1.24 16.84 -5.64
C SER A 45 -0.62 17.07 -4.26
N VAL A 46 -0.45 18.34 -3.91
CA VAL A 46 -0.04 18.73 -2.56
C VAL A 46 -1.19 18.47 -1.57
N GLN A 47 -0.84 18.00 -0.38
CA GLN A 47 -1.73 17.85 0.78
C GLN A 47 -1.11 18.59 1.97
N THR A 48 -1.91 19.35 2.70
CA THR A 48 -1.45 20.01 3.93
C THR A 48 -1.71 19.10 5.14
N ILE A 49 -0.69 18.93 5.99
CA ILE A 49 -0.76 18.19 7.25
C ILE A 49 -0.68 19.21 8.39
N ALA A 50 -1.69 19.21 9.25
CA ALA A 50 -1.75 20.10 10.42
C ALA A 50 -0.66 19.75 11.43
N ASN A 51 -0.27 20.74 12.25
CA ASN A 51 0.72 20.55 13.30
C ASN A 51 0.27 19.46 14.28
N ASN A 52 1.22 18.62 14.72
CA ASN A 52 1.01 17.58 15.72
C ASN A 52 -0.16 16.63 15.38
N THR A 53 -0.34 16.36 14.08
CA THR A 53 -1.47 15.56 13.56
C THR A 53 -0.94 14.42 12.71
N VAL A 54 -1.55 13.25 12.85
CA VAL A 54 -1.31 12.12 11.95
C VAL A 54 -2.39 12.12 10.88
N THR A 55 -1.99 12.15 9.62
CA THR A 55 -2.91 12.31 8.48
C THR A 55 -2.69 11.18 7.48
N ALA A 56 -3.78 10.55 7.03
CA ALA A 56 -3.76 9.60 5.92
C ALA A 56 -3.42 10.34 4.62
N LEU A 57 -2.51 9.79 3.83
CA LEU A 57 -2.01 10.47 2.62
C LEU A 57 -2.89 10.13 1.42
N ALA A 58 -3.36 11.17 0.73
CA ALA A 58 -4.18 11.00 -0.46
C ALA A 58 -3.29 10.60 -1.66
N LEU A 59 -3.68 9.53 -2.35
CA LEU A 59 -2.99 9.02 -3.54
C LEU A 59 -3.94 9.18 -4.73
N ASN A 60 -3.62 10.09 -5.64
CA ASN A 60 -4.49 10.45 -6.76
C ASN A 60 -3.97 9.95 -8.12
N VAL A 61 -2.96 9.08 -8.10
CA VAL A 61 -2.41 8.41 -9.28
C VAL A 61 -2.25 6.92 -8.98
N ASN A 62 -2.72 6.08 -9.90
CA ASN A 62 -2.44 4.65 -9.89
C ASN A 62 -1.34 4.37 -10.93
N VAL A 63 -0.13 4.08 -10.46
CA VAL A 63 0.96 3.63 -11.34
C VAL A 63 0.69 2.18 -11.73
N ILE A 64 0.32 1.35 -10.76
CA ILE A 64 -0.14 -0.03 -10.96
C ILE A 64 -1.31 -0.29 -10.00
N ASP A 65 -2.39 -0.88 -10.49
CA ASP A 65 -3.46 -1.45 -9.68
C ASP A 65 -4.07 -2.63 -10.43
N SER A 66 -3.40 -3.79 -10.36
CA SER A 66 -3.74 -4.93 -11.23
C SER A 66 -5.12 -5.54 -10.92
N TYR A 67 -5.67 -5.26 -9.73
CA TYR A 67 -6.92 -5.83 -9.24
C TYR A 67 -8.00 -4.77 -8.96
N ALA A 68 -7.75 -3.50 -9.28
CA ALA A 68 -8.67 -2.38 -9.05
C ALA A 68 -9.06 -2.22 -7.56
N GLY A 69 -8.08 -2.36 -6.66
CA GLY A 69 -8.27 -2.23 -5.21
C GLY A 69 -8.29 -0.79 -4.69
N HIS A 70 -7.95 0.20 -5.53
CA HIS A 70 -7.89 1.61 -5.14
C HIS A 70 -8.64 2.52 -6.11
N SER A 71 -9.22 3.61 -5.58
CA SER A 71 -9.83 4.68 -6.36
C SER A 71 -9.06 5.99 -6.14
N THR A 72 -8.72 6.68 -7.23
CA THR A 72 -7.99 7.96 -7.17
C THR A 72 -8.85 9.15 -6.71
N SER A 73 -10.17 8.97 -6.61
CA SER A 73 -11.14 10.02 -6.28
C SER A 73 -11.99 9.75 -5.04
N THR A 74 -12.29 8.49 -4.73
CA THR A 74 -13.14 8.11 -3.59
C THR A 74 -12.33 7.28 -2.60
N ASN A 75 -12.26 7.70 -1.33
CA ASN A 75 -11.42 7.05 -0.32
C ASN A 75 -9.97 6.84 -0.81
N ASN A 76 -9.42 7.84 -1.49
CA ASN A 76 -8.15 7.74 -2.22
C ASN A 76 -6.91 7.60 -1.34
N THR A 77 -7.08 7.51 -0.03
CA THR A 77 -6.05 7.14 0.95
C THR A 77 -5.93 5.62 1.13
N LYS A 78 -6.92 4.84 0.66
CA LYS A 78 -7.10 3.41 0.97
C LYS A 78 -6.89 2.53 -0.24
N TYR A 79 -6.06 1.50 -0.09
CA TYR A 79 -6.12 0.32 -0.94
C TYR A 79 -6.91 -0.78 -0.23
N PHE A 80 -7.97 -1.29 -0.88
CA PHE A 80 -8.78 -2.41 -0.41
C PHE A 80 -8.29 -3.72 -1.04
N ALA A 81 -7.92 -4.70 -0.22
CA ALA A 81 -7.48 -6.00 -0.69
C ALA A 81 -8.64 -6.73 -1.41
N GLN A 82 -8.36 -7.18 -2.64
CA GLN A 82 -9.32 -7.94 -3.47
C GLN A 82 -9.13 -9.45 -3.34
N VAL A 83 -8.01 -9.88 -2.76
CA VAL A 83 -7.65 -11.28 -2.55
C VAL A 83 -7.11 -11.41 -1.13
N ALA A 84 -7.53 -12.44 -0.40
CA ALA A 84 -6.98 -12.67 0.93
C ALA A 84 -5.52 -13.13 0.86
N GLY A 85 -4.71 -12.76 1.84
CA GLY A 85 -3.34 -13.26 1.98
C GLY A 85 -2.40 -12.25 2.59
N TRP A 86 -1.12 -12.61 2.59
CA TRP A 86 -0.02 -11.76 3.02
C TRP A 86 0.42 -10.84 1.89
N TYR A 87 0.51 -9.56 2.20
CA TYR A 87 1.00 -8.53 1.29
C TYR A 87 2.29 -7.94 1.85
N LEU A 88 3.31 -7.78 1.01
CA LEU A 88 4.48 -6.97 1.34
C LEU A 88 4.13 -5.50 1.07
N CYS A 89 4.06 -4.69 2.12
CA CYS A 89 3.63 -3.30 2.08
C CYS A 89 4.78 -2.34 2.40
N THR A 90 4.87 -1.24 1.65
CA THR A 90 5.71 -0.08 1.97
C THR A 90 4.95 1.21 1.72
N GLY A 91 5.18 2.21 2.57
CA GLY A 91 4.60 3.54 2.43
C GLY A 91 5.67 4.61 2.48
N THR A 92 5.48 5.69 1.73
CA THR A 92 6.38 6.84 1.70
C THR A 92 5.59 8.11 1.94
N VAL A 93 6.13 9.00 2.76
CA VAL A 93 5.69 10.39 2.88
C VAL A 93 6.83 11.29 2.42
N SER A 94 6.50 12.38 1.72
CA SER A 94 7.45 13.44 1.40
C SER A 94 6.89 14.78 1.85
N PHE A 95 7.62 15.46 2.72
CA PHE A 95 7.27 16.77 3.27
C PHE A 95 8.10 17.88 2.62
N SER A 96 7.48 19.03 2.39
CA SER A 96 8.20 20.25 2.00
C SER A 96 9.24 20.66 3.06
N PRO A 97 10.26 21.44 2.68
CA PRO A 97 11.36 21.73 3.58
C PRO A 97 10.94 22.50 4.82
N ASN A 98 11.30 22.00 5.99
CA ASN A 98 11.11 22.72 7.25
C ASN A 98 12.06 22.16 8.33
N GLY A 99 12.87 23.03 8.93
CA GLY A 99 13.91 22.65 9.90
C GLY A 99 13.45 22.56 11.35
N THR A 100 12.14 22.50 11.62
CA THR A 100 11.57 22.43 12.96
C THR A 100 10.62 21.24 13.10
N GLY A 101 10.59 20.64 14.29
CA GLY A 101 9.71 19.53 14.63
C GLY A 101 10.08 18.22 13.94
N ASP A 102 9.51 17.14 14.45
CA ASP A 102 9.79 15.79 14.00
C ASP A 102 8.95 15.44 12.77
N ARG A 103 9.37 14.40 12.06
CA ARG A 103 8.63 13.81 10.93
C ARG A 103 8.49 12.31 11.13
N SER A 104 7.34 11.76 10.78
CA SER A 104 7.16 10.31 10.78
C SER A 104 6.22 9.82 9.69
N VAL A 105 6.37 8.53 9.38
CA VAL A 105 5.51 7.77 8.47
C VAL A 105 5.18 6.43 9.11
N ARG A 106 3.99 5.90 8.83
CA ARG A 106 3.57 4.57 9.27
C ARG A 106 2.54 3.96 8.33
N LEU A 107 2.44 2.63 8.36
CA LEU A 107 1.34 1.90 7.74
C LEU A 107 0.18 1.75 8.73
N VAL A 108 -1.04 1.81 8.21
CA VAL A 108 -2.28 1.68 8.98
C VAL A 108 -3.18 0.67 8.30
N LYS A 109 -3.54 -0.40 9.00
CA LYS A 109 -4.51 -1.41 8.56
C LYS A 109 -5.83 -1.16 9.27
N ASN A 110 -6.92 -0.98 8.52
CA ASN A 110 -8.27 -0.81 9.08
C ASN A 110 -8.34 0.26 10.18
N GLY A 111 -7.65 1.39 9.99
CA GLY A 111 -7.56 2.48 10.98
C GLY A 111 -6.61 2.25 12.17
N THR A 112 -5.97 1.08 12.28
CA THR A 112 -5.00 0.76 13.34
C THR A 112 -3.58 0.73 12.79
N SER A 113 -2.61 1.31 13.50
CA SER A 113 -1.21 1.29 13.05
C SER A 113 -0.67 -0.14 13.00
N VAL A 114 0.04 -0.47 11.91
CA VAL A 114 0.77 -1.73 11.80
C VAL A 114 2.00 -1.64 12.71
N THR A 115 2.09 -2.52 13.70
CA THR A 115 3.20 -2.57 14.66
C THR A 115 4.54 -2.69 13.94
N GLY A 116 5.51 -1.84 14.31
CA GLY A 116 6.85 -1.84 13.73
C GLY A 116 6.98 -1.15 12.37
N SER A 117 5.89 -0.67 11.76
CA SER A 117 5.93 0.00 10.45
C SER A 117 6.40 1.47 10.50
N GLY A 118 6.59 2.02 11.70
CA GLY A 118 6.91 3.43 11.88
C GLY A 118 8.36 3.76 11.53
N ALA A 119 8.58 4.83 10.78
CA ALA A 119 9.87 5.52 10.70
C ALA A 119 9.70 6.94 11.22
N PHE A 120 10.67 7.41 12.01
CA PHE A 120 10.63 8.69 12.71
C PHE A 120 12.01 9.34 12.62
N ILE A 121 12.05 10.63 12.31
CA ILE A 121 13.30 11.39 12.31
C ILE A 121 13.13 12.73 13.04
N PRO A 122 14.19 13.22 13.70
CA PRO A 122 14.23 14.57 14.24
C PRO A 122 14.19 15.63 13.12
N PRO A 123 14.00 16.91 13.45
CA PRO A 123 14.05 18.00 12.49
C PRO A 123 15.34 18.00 11.66
N THR A 124 15.20 18.23 10.36
CA THR A 124 16.32 18.31 9.39
C THR A 124 16.71 19.76 9.15
N THR A 125 17.87 20.18 9.63
CA THR A 125 18.40 21.53 9.38
C THR A 125 19.01 21.60 7.98
N GLY A 126 18.30 22.11 6.97
CA GLY A 126 18.92 22.21 5.62
C GLY A 126 18.07 22.60 4.42
N GLY A 127 16.87 23.19 4.57
CA GLY A 127 16.08 23.68 3.43
C GLY A 127 15.72 22.63 2.37
N SER A 128 15.88 21.34 2.68
CA SER A 128 15.65 20.21 1.77
C SER A 128 14.34 19.51 2.09
N ASN A 129 13.75 18.90 1.07
CA ASN A 129 12.58 18.03 1.23
C ASN A 129 12.91 16.90 2.20
N THR A 130 11.94 16.53 3.03
CA THR A 130 12.11 15.44 3.98
C THR A 130 11.23 14.28 3.58
N THR A 131 11.84 13.19 3.11
CA THR A 131 11.14 11.98 2.68
C THR A 131 11.47 10.83 3.63
N LEU A 132 10.44 10.12 4.07
CA LEU A 132 10.57 8.93 4.89
C LEU A 132 9.83 7.77 4.24
N THR A 133 10.41 6.57 4.34
CA THR A 133 9.77 5.32 3.91
C THR A 133 9.63 4.39 5.11
N THR A 134 8.51 3.68 5.20
CA THR A 134 8.32 2.63 6.20
C THR A 134 9.23 1.44 5.89
N PRO A 135 9.61 0.63 6.89
CA PRO A 135 10.12 -0.72 6.61
C PRO A 135 9.15 -1.49 5.70
N ALA A 136 9.68 -2.48 4.99
CA ALA A 136 8.85 -3.43 4.26
C ALA A 136 8.18 -4.39 5.26
N MET A 137 6.85 -4.34 5.33
CA MET A 137 6.07 -5.11 6.29
C MET A 137 5.23 -6.15 5.58
N GLU A 138 5.26 -7.39 6.05
CA GLU A 138 4.29 -8.39 5.64
C GLU A 138 3.01 -8.22 6.48
N VAL A 139 1.90 -7.91 5.81
CA VAL A 139 0.61 -7.65 6.44
C VAL A 139 -0.42 -8.59 5.85
N PHE A 140 -1.04 -9.40 6.71
CA PHE A 140 -2.18 -10.22 6.30
C PHE A 140 -3.41 -9.33 6.09
N LEU A 141 -4.06 -9.44 4.94
CA LEU A 141 -5.30 -8.73 4.59
C LEU A 141 -6.36 -9.74 4.16
N ASN A 142 -7.56 -9.65 4.75
CA ASN A 142 -8.74 -10.30 4.19
C ASN A 142 -9.29 -9.48 3.02
N VAL A 143 -10.14 -10.08 2.19
CA VAL A 143 -10.90 -9.31 1.18
C VAL A 143 -11.71 -8.21 1.88
N GLY A 144 -11.53 -6.97 1.43
CA GLY A 144 -12.18 -5.78 2.02
C GLY A 144 -11.42 -5.13 3.18
N ASP A 145 -10.39 -5.76 3.74
CA ASP A 145 -9.44 -5.04 4.60
C ASP A 145 -8.72 -3.97 3.76
N PHE A 146 -8.40 -2.83 4.39
CA PHE A 146 -7.66 -1.76 3.73
C PHE A 146 -6.35 -1.43 4.44
N ILE A 147 -5.39 -0.99 3.64
CA ILE A 147 -4.13 -0.41 4.12
C ILE A 147 -4.01 1.05 3.65
N GLU A 148 -3.44 1.88 4.51
CA GLU A 148 -3.14 3.30 4.28
C GLU A 148 -1.70 3.58 4.68
N VAL A 149 -1.14 4.65 4.11
CA VAL A 149 0.09 5.28 4.60
C VAL A 149 -0.28 6.60 5.28
N HIS A 150 0.27 6.83 6.47
CA HIS A 150 0.02 8.04 7.24
C HIS A 150 1.33 8.81 7.45
N GLY A 151 1.25 10.14 7.31
CA GLY A 151 2.33 11.06 7.65
C GLY A 151 2.02 11.85 8.92
N TYR A 152 3.06 12.21 9.68
CA TYR A 152 2.96 13.11 10.83
C TYR A 152 4.11 14.11 10.87
N GLN A 153 3.81 15.30 11.40
CA GLN A 153 4.78 16.37 11.57
C GLN A 153 4.43 17.27 12.78
N SER A 154 5.45 17.84 13.43
CA SER A 154 5.31 18.74 14.60
C SER A 154 6.02 20.10 14.46
N CYS A 155 6.02 20.69 13.27
CA CYS A 155 6.81 21.88 12.93
C CYS A 155 6.26 23.23 13.46
N GLY A 156 5.25 23.20 14.33
CA GLY A 156 4.63 24.40 14.91
C GLY A 156 3.57 25.06 14.01
N GLY A 157 3.27 24.49 12.84
CA GLY A 157 2.27 25.00 11.89
C GLY A 157 1.87 23.94 10.86
N PRO A 158 0.96 24.28 9.92
CA PRO A 158 0.67 23.39 8.80
C PRO A 158 1.91 23.22 7.90
N LEU A 159 2.13 21.99 7.42
CA LEU A 159 3.21 21.67 6.50
C LEU A 159 2.67 20.89 5.32
N ASN A 160 3.14 21.22 4.13
CA ASN A 160 2.71 20.57 2.89
C ASN A 160 3.51 19.29 2.62
N THR A 161 2.86 18.34 1.95
CA THR A 161 3.53 17.26 1.25
C THR A 161 4.09 17.76 -0.08
N ASN A 162 5.05 17.02 -0.64
CA ASN A 162 5.56 17.25 -1.98
C ASN A 162 4.77 16.43 -3.02
N SER A 163 4.66 16.99 -4.22
CA SER A 163 4.02 16.38 -5.39
C SER A 163 4.99 16.24 -6.58
N ASP A 164 6.29 16.35 -6.32
CA ASP A 164 7.31 16.19 -7.34
C ASP A 164 7.40 14.71 -7.76
N PRO A 165 7.61 14.38 -9.04
CA PRO A 165 7.68 12.99 -9.50
C PRO A 165 8.72 12.12 -8.79
N THR A 166 9.80 12.73 -8.28
CA THR A 166 10.87 12.04 -7.54
C THR A 166 10.68 12.07 -6.03
N HIS A 167 9.91 13.04 -5.52
CA HIS A 167 9.62 13.22 -4.10
C HIS A 167 8.11 13.40 -3.91
N CYS A 168 7.39 12.28 -3.87
CA CYS A 168 5.94 12.25 -3.64
C CYS A 168 5.56 11.20 -2.59
N CYS A 169 4.36 11.32 -2.05
CA CYS A 169 3.80 10.31 -1.17
C CYS A 169 3.41 9.08 -1.98
N SER A 170 3.59 7.88 -1.43
CA SER A 170 3.25 6.64 -2.13
C SER A 170 2.90 5.48 -1.19
N LEU A 171 2.20 4.50 -1.75
CA LEU A 171 1.88 3.23 -1.10
C LEU A 171 2.07 2.11 -2.12
N ASN A 172 2.82 1.08 -1.75
CA ASN A 172 3.12 -0.07 -2.58
C ASN A 172 2.71 -1.36 -1.87
N LEU A 173 2.08 -2.27 -2.60
CA LEU A 173 1.72 -3.60 -2.12
C LEU A 173 2.03 -4.64 -3.19
N ILE A 174 2.56 -5.79 -2.75
CA ILE A 174 2.73 -6.98 -3.57
C ILE A 174 2.18 -8.17 -2.78
N TRP A 175 1.19 -8.87 -3.32
CA TRP A 175 0.70 -10.12 -2.73
C TRP A 175 1.80 -11.19 -2.75
N LYS A 176 1.97 -11.90 -1.64
CA LYS A 176 3.07 -12.86 -1.42
C LYS A 176 2.58 -14.30 -1.42
N HIS A 177 1.65 -14.62 -0.53
CA HIS A 177 1.06 -15.95 -0.38
C HIS A 177 -0.25 -15.86 0.41
N ALA A 178 -1.08 -16.91 0.33
CA ALA A 178 -2.24 -17.09 1.21
C ALA A 178 -1.85 -17.91 2.45
#